data_AF-A0A844DPD9-F1
#
_entry.id   AF-A0A844DPD9-F1
#
_cell.length_a   1.000
_cell.length_b   1.000
_cell.length_c   1.000
_cell.angle_alpha   90.00
_cell.angle_beta   90.00
_cell.angle_gamma   90.00
#
_symmetry.space_group_name_H-M   'P 1'
#
loop_
_entity.id
_entity.type
_entity.pdbx_description
1 polymer ?
#
loop_
_entity_poly.entity_id
_entity_poly.type
_entity_poly.pdbx_seq_one_letter_code
_entity_poly.pdbx_strand_id
1 'polypeptide(L)'
;MLSMYPACFYKEAEGYSVVFPDLNNLATQGDTFEEAMEMAVDCLAGYLYTCKRDGETIPTPSRPGSIDPIAVSRALAPDEPVPEAFVNVVSVDVAEYAKQHFERSVKKTLSIPAWLNDAAMAQGINFSCVLQQALKEQLHMA
;
A
#
# COMPACT_ATOMS: atom_id res chain seq x y z
N MET A 1 -4.64 9.25 7.88
CA MET A 1 -5.16 10.31 6.98
C MET A 1 -5.82 9.59 5.83
N LEU A 2 -7.13 9.77 5.68
CA LEU A 2 -7.90 9.09 4.67
C LEU A 2 -7.52 9.61 3.28
N SER A 3 -6.98 8.74 2.45
CA SER A 3 -6.63 9.01 1.05
C SER A 3 -7.69 8.38 0.15
N MET A 4 -8.14 9.11 -0.87
CA MET A 4 -9.21 8.67 -1.76
C MET A 4 -8.78 8.86 -3.20
N TYR A 5 -8.81 7.79 -3.99
CA TYR A 5 -8.50 7.82 -5.41
C TYR A 5 -9.60 7.13 -6.21
N PRO A 6 -10.06 7.75 -7.31
CA PRO A 6 -10.94 7.08 -8.23
C PRO A 6 -10.18 5.98 -8.99
N ALA A 7 -10.80 4.81 -9.07
CA ALA A 7 -10.31 3.66 -9.81
C ALA A 7 -11.35 3.23 -10.85
N CYS A 8 -10.88 2.83 -12.03
CA CYS A 8 -11.70 2.25 -13.08
C CYS A 8 -11.71 0.73 -12.91
N PHE A 9 -12.89 0.17 -12.71
CA PHE A 9 -13.12 -1.27 -12.67
C PHE A 9 -13.56 -1.71 -14.05
N TYR A 10 -12.91 -2.75 -14.58
CA TYR A 10 -13.16 -3.38 -15.86
C TYR A 10 -13.56 -4.82 -15.59
N LYS A 11 -14.73 -5.21 -16.08
CA LYS A 11 -15.22 -6.58 -15.94
C LYS A 11 -14.67 -7.44 -17.06
N GLU A 12 -13.85 -8.42 -16.71
CA GLU A 12 -13.26 -9.35 -17.66
C GLU A 12 -14.09 -10.63 -17.80
N ALA A 13 -13.62 -11.56 -18.63
CA ALA A 13 -14.28 -12.86 -18.80
C ALA A 13 -14.30 -13.65 -17.48
N GLU A 14 -13.21 -13.56 -16.71
CA GLU A 14 -13.05 -14.13 -15.38
C GLU A 14 -12.50 -13.02 -14.47
N GLY A 15 -13.34 -12.50 -13.58
CA GLY A 15 -12.95 -11.49 -12.59
C GLY A 15 -13.02 -10.02 -13.06
N TYR A 16 -12.25 -9.18 -12.35
CA TYR A 16 -12.23 -7.73 -12.51
C TYR A 16 -10.80 -7.20 -12.49
N SER A 17 -10.51 -6.32 -13.44
CA SER A 17 -9.30 -5.51 -13.48
C SER A 17 -9.60 -4.12 -12.93
N VAL A 18 -8.67 -3.58 -12.16
CA VAL A 18 -8.80 -2.27 -11.50
C VAL A 18 -7.62 -1.41 -11.88
N VAL A 19 -7.87 -0.20 -12.37
CA VAL A 19 -6.82 0.75 -12.78
C VAL A 19 -7.02 2.10 -12.13
N PHE A 20 -5.96 2.64 -11.56
CA PHE A 20 -5.87 3.99 -11.03
C PHE A 20 -5.20 4.91 -12.05
N PRO A 21 -5.97 5.70 -12.83
CA PRO A 21 -5.41 6.56 -13.87
C PRO A 21 -4.48 7.64 -13.29
N ASP A 22 -4.81 8.17 -12.11
CA ASP A 22 -4.06 9.24 -11.44
C ASP A 22 -2.71 8.76 -10.87
N LEU A 23 -2.53 7.46 -10.70
CA LEU A 23 -1.33 6.86 -10.10
C LEU A 23 -0.47 6.18 -11.16
N ASN A 24 -0.26 6.85 -12.30
CA ASN A 24 0.49 6.32 -13.43
C ASN A 24 -0.07 4.99 -13.96
N ASN A 25 -1.40 4.90 -14.08
CA ASN A 25 -2.12 3.69 -14.49
C ASN A 25 -1.79 2.45 -13.64
N LEU A 26 -1.56 2.65 -12.33
CA LEU A 26 -1.38 1.56 -11.38
C LEU A 26 -2.56 0.59 -11.50
N ALA A 27 -2.27 -0.69 -11.70
CA ALA A 27 -3.28 -1.70 -11.99
C ALA A 27 -3.18 -2.87 -11.02
N THR A 28 -4.34 -3.48 -10.75
CA THR A 28 -4.50 -4.71 -9.98
C THR A 28 -5.69 -5.49 -10.51
N GLN A 29 -5.92 -6.69 -10.00
CA GLN A 29 -7.00 -7.57 -10.42
C GLN A 29 -7.52 -8.40 -9.26
N GLY A 30 -8.70 -8.98 -9.41
CA GLY A 30 -9.26 -9.99 -8.51
C GLY A 30 -10.27 -10.87 -9.23
N ASP A 31 -10.47 -12.10 -8.75
CA ASP A 31 -11.36 -13.07 -9.39
C ASP A 31 -12.84 -12.74 -9.11
N THR A 32 -13.11 -12.00 -8.03
CA THR A 32 -14.43 -11.44 -7.71
C THR A 32 -14.37 -9.93 -7.56
N PHE A 33 -15.54 -9.28 -7.53
CA PHE A 33 -15.60 -7.84 -7.30
C PHE A 33 -15.08 -7.46 -5.90
N GLU A 34 -15.43 -8.27 -4.89
CA GLU A 34 -14.96 -8.10 -3.52
C GLU A 34 -13.43 -8.22 -3.44
N GLU A 35 -12.86 -9.26 -4.06
CA GLU A 35 -11.41 -9.44 -4.10
C GLU A 35 -10.73 -8.31 -4.87
N ALA A 36 -11.25 -7.91 -6.03
CA ALA A 36 -10.69 -6.79 -6.78
C ALA A 36 -10.71 -5.47 -5.98
N MET A 37 -11.73 -5.25 -5.15
CA MET A 37 -11.79 -4.12 -4.24
C MET A 37 -10.75 -4.21 -3.12
N GLU A 38 -10.59 -5.37 -2.48
CA GLU A 38 -9.55 -5.61 -1.47
C GLU A 38 -8.16 -5.37 -2.07
N MET A 39 -7.89 -5.96 -3.24
CA MET A 39 -6.64 -5.79 -3.96
C MET A 39 -6.40 -4.34 -4.40
N ALA A 40 -7.45 -3.58 -4.72
CA ALA A 40 -7.35 -2.15 -5.02
C ALA A 40 -6.97 -1.32 -3.79
N VAL A 41 -7.54 -1.63 -2.61
CA VAL A 41 -7.18 -0.98 -1.34
C VAL A 41 -5.71 -1.27 -0.99
N ASP A 42 -5.30 -2.53 -1.10
CA ASP A 42 -3.93 -2.98 -0.82
C ASP A 42 -2.92 -2.29 -1.76
N CYS A 43 -3.23 -2.25 -3.06
CA CYS A 43 -2.40 -1.61 -4.07
C CYS A 43 -2.25 -0.10 -3.81
N LEU A 44 -3.37 0.58 -3.53
CA LEU A 44 -3.38 2.01 -3.19
C LEU A 44 -2.57 2.30 -1.93
N ALA A 45 -2.74 1.50 -0.88
CA ALA A 45 -2.02 1.65 0.38
C ALA A 45 -0.51 1.47 0.19
N GLY A 46 -0.11 0.42 -0.54
CA GLY A 46 1.29 0.11 -0.83
C GLY A 46 1.98 1.19 -1.67
N TYR A 47 1.29 1.71 -2.69
CA TYR A 47 1.81 2.80 -3.51
C TYR A 47 2.04 4.07 -2.68
N LEU A 48 1.01 4.52 -1.96
CA LEU A 48 1.08 5.73 -1.13
C LEU A 48 2.12 5.59 0.00
N TYR A 49 2.23 4.41 0.60
CA TYR A 49 3.24 4.13 1.62
C TYR A 49 4.65 4.21 1.06
N THR A 50 4.90 3.62 -0.11
CA THR A 50 6.20 3.65 -0.79
C THR A 50 6.58 5.08 -1.17
N CYS A 51 5.69 5.83 -1.82
CA CYS A 51 5.95 7.24 -2.15
C CYS A 51 6.29 8.07 -0.91
N LYS A 52 5.57 7.86 0.20
CA LYS A 52 5.87 8.56 1.45
C LYS A 52 7.22 8.18 2.04
N ARG A 53 7.60 6.90 1.98
CA ARG A 53 8.88 6.40 2.47
C ARG A 53 10.05 6.94 1.64
N ASP A 54 9.89 6.96 0.33
CA ASP A 54 10.94 7.32 -0.62
C ASP A 54 10.99 8.84 -0.87
N GLY A 55 10.09 9.61 -0.24
CA GLY A 55 10.04 11.07 -0.31
C GLY A 55 9.49 11.61 -1.65
N GLU A 56 8.78 10.77 -2.39
CA GLU A 56 8.19 11.11 -3.68
C GLU A 56 6.89 11.89 -3.54
N THR A 57 6.60 12.73 -4.53
CA THR A 57 5.36 13.50 -4.58
C THR A 57 4.19 12.60 -4.97
N ILE A 58 3.22 12.48 -4.08
CA ILE A 58 1.98 11.74 -4.34
C ILE A 58 1.09 12.56 -5.31
N PRO A 59 0.65 11.97 -6.45
CA PRO A 59 -0.23 12.65 -7.40
C PRO A 59 -1.55 13.08 -6.75
N THR A 60 -2.10 14.23 -7.13
CA THR A 60 -3.41 14.67 -6.61
C THR A 60 -4.54 13.87 -7.26
N PRO A 61 -5.52 13.33 -6.51
CA PRO A 61 -6.62 12.57 -7.09
C PRO A 61 -7.51 13.46 -7.95
N SER A 62 -7.90 12.95 -9.12
CA SER A 62 -8.88 13.57 -10.00
C SER A 62 -10.29 13.44 -9.42
N ARG A 63 -11.22 14.26 -9.93
CA ARG A 63 -12.63 14.12 -9.55
C ARG A 63 -13.19 12.83 -10.17
N PRO A 64 -13.98 12.03 -9.44
CA PRO A 64 -14.52 10.78 -10.00
C PRO A 64 -15.35 11.01 -11.28
N GLY A 65 -16.11 12.11 -11.33
CA GLY A 65 -16.93 12.47 -12.50
C GLY A 65 -16.15 13.05 -13.69
N SER A 66 -14.84 13.28 -13.57
CA SER A 66 -14.00 13.70 -14.71
C SER A 66 -13.23 12.55 -15.36
N ILE A 67 -13.33 11.33 -14.80
CA ILE A 67 -12.66 10.15 -15.35
C ILE A 67 -13.63 9.42 -16.26
N ASP A 68 -13.20 9.23 -17.50
CA ASP A 68 -13.87 8.37 -18.45
C ASP A 68 -13.15 7.01 -18.52
N PRO A 69 -13.74 5.94 -17.95
CA PRO A 69 -13.10 4.62 -17.95
C PRO A 69 -12.94 4.05 -19.37
N ILE A 70 -13.78 4.45 -20.32
CA ILE A 70 -13.67 4.01 -21.72
C ILE A 70 -12.44 4.66 -22.37
N ALA A 71 -12.22 5.94 -22.11
CA ALA A 71 -11.04 6.65 -22.61
C ALA A 71 -9.74 6.09 -22.01
N VAL A 72 -9.74 5.75 -20.71
CA VAL A 72 -8.60 5.13 -20.03
C VAL A 72 -8.31 3.74 -20.61
N SER A 73 -9.33 2.89 -20.79
CA SER A 73 -9.17 1.57 -21.42
C SER A 73 -8.58 1.67 -22.83
N ARG A 74 -9.10 2.58 -23.68
CA ARG A 74 -8.57 2.78 -25.04
C ARG A 74 -7.13 3.30 -25.06
N ALA A 75 -6.73 4.09 -24.06
CA ALA A 75 -5.36 4.57 -23.96
C ALA A 75 -4.38 3.44 -23.58
N LEU A 76 -4.85 2.44 -22.83
CA LEU A 76 -4.06 1.29 -22.41
C LEU A 76 -4.03 0.18 -23.46
N ALA A 77 -5.17 -0.14 -24.05
CA ALA A 77 -5.34 -1.19 -25.05
C ALA A 77 -6.23 -0.67 -26.20
N PRO A 78 -5.66 0.01 -27.20
CA PRO A 78 -6.43 0.62 -28.31
C PRO A 78 -7.14 -0.41 -29.19
N ASP A 79 -6.57 -1.61 -29.30
CA ASP A 79 -7.00 -2.67 -30.21
C ASP A 79 -7.96 -3.69 -29.55
N GLU A 80 -8.24 -3.53 -28.25
CA GLU A 80 -9.12 -4.43 -27.50
C GLU A 80 -10.54 -3.85 -27.36
N PRO A 81 -11.57 -4.72 -27.38
CA PRO A 81 -12.93 -4.29 -27.11
C PRO A 81 -13.02 -3.79 -25.68
N VAL A 82 -13.57 -2.58 -25.49
CA VAL A 82 -13.72 -1.99 -24.16
C VAL A 82 -14.70 -2.84 -23.35
N PRO A 83 -14.27 -3.46 -22.24
CA PRO A 83 -15.14 -4.25 -21.39
C PRO A 83 -16.15 -3.37 -20.65
N GLU A 84 -17.14 -4.00 -20.00
CA GLU A 84 -18.06 -3.29 -19.10
C GLU A 84 -17.23 -2.63 -17.99
N ALA A 85 -17.32 -1.30 -17.89
CA ALA A 85 -16.47 -0.51 -17.01
C ALA A 85 -17.26 0.50 -16.18
N PHE A 86 -16.83 0.69 -14.94
CA PHE A 86 -17.37 1.71 -14.05
C PHE A 86 -16.28 2.33 -13.17
N VAL A 87 -16.51 3.56 -12.71
CA VAL A 87 -15.59 4.25 -11.81
C VAL A 87 -16.09 4.08 -10.39
N ASN A 88 -15.21 3.69 -9.48
CA ASN A 88 -15.47 3.64 -8.05
C ASN A 88 -14.36 4.35 -7.27
N VAL A 89 -14.69 4.94 -6.13
CA VAL A 89 -13.71 5.64 -5.29
C VAL A 89 -13.18 4.66 -4.27
N VAL A 90 -11.88 4.38 -4.33
CA VAL A 90 -11.18 3.55 -3.36
C VAL A 90 -10.59 4.48 -2.30
N SER A 91 -10.92 4.21 -1.03
CA SER A 91 -10.45 5.00 0.10
C SER A 91 -9.66 4.14 1.07
N VAL A 92 -8.50 4.63 1.51
CA VAL A 92 -7.66 3.94 2.49
C VAL A 92 -7.04 4.91 3.48
N ASP A 93 -7.00 4.53 4.77
CA ASP A 93 -6.12 5.20 5.72
C ASP A 93 -4.75 4.53 5.67
N VAL A 94 -3.85 5.13 4.90
CA VAL A 94 -2.47 4.63 4.69
C VAL A 94 -1.73 4.44 6.02
N ALA A 95 -1.98 5.28 7.02
CA ALA A 95 -1.26 5.19 8.30
C ALA A 95 -1.76 4.01 9.15
N GLU A 96 -3.06 3.72 9.11
CA GLU A 96 -3.62 2.56 9.80
C GLU A 96 -3.27 1.26 9.06
N TYR A 97 -3.39 1.27 7.74
CA TYR A 97 -3.04 0.13 6.90
C TYR A 97 -1.56 -0.23 7.04
N ALA A 98 -0.66 0.77 7.03
CA ALA A 98 0.76 0.53 7.23
C ALA A 98 1.08 -0.10 8.59
N LYS A 99 0.42 0.32 9.68
CA LYS A 99 0.61 -0.29 11.00
C LYS A 99 0.24 -1.77 11.02
N GLN A 100 -0.82 -2.14 10.31
CA GLN A 100 -1.34 -3.51 10.30
C GLN A 100 -0.56 -4.42 9.35
N HIS A 101 -0.16 -3.91 8.18
CA HIS A 101 0.38 -4.72 7.08
C HIS A 101 1.89 -4.54 6.84
N PHE A 102 2.46 -3.35 7.07
CA PHE A 102 3.86 -3.04 6.74
C PHE A 102 4.77 -2.90 7.97
N GLU A 103 4.27 -2.37 9.09
CA GLU A 103 5.03 -2.11 10.32
C GLU A 103 4.87 -3.22 11.37
N ARG A 104 4.34 -4.39 10.98
CA ARG A 104 4.13 -5.49 11.91
C ARG A 104 5.45 -5.90 12.54
N SER A 105 5.55 -5.71 13.85
CA SER A 105 6.70 -6.15 14.62
C SER A 105 6.84 -7.66 14.53
N VAL A 106 7.94 -8.13 13.95
CA VAL A 106 8.26 -9.56 13.88
C VAL A 106 9.03 -9.94 15.14
N LYS A 107 8.49 -10.89 15.92
CA LYS A 107 9.18 -11.40 17.12
C LYS A 107 10.49 -12.08 16.71
N LYS A 108 11.60 -11.64 17.31
CA LYS A 108 12.93 -12.25 17.14
C LYS A 108 13.39 -12.86 18.47
N THR A 109 13.82 -14.12 18.41
CA THR A 109 14.47 -14.79 19.53
C THR A 109 15.97 -14.61 19.38
N LEU A 110 16.62 -14.07 20.40
CA LEU A 110 18.05 -13.78 20.41
C LEU A 110 18.68 -14.16 21.75
N SER A 111 20.01 -14.30 21.76
CA SER A 111 20.77 -14.64 22.96
C SER A 111 21.78 -13.54 23.27
N ILE A 112 21.84 -13.13 24.53
CA ILE A 112 22.80 -12.16 25.06
C ILE A 112 23.48 -12.73 26.31
N PRO A 113 24.69 -12.28 26.66
CA PRO A 113 25.33 -12.67 27.91
C PRO A 113 24.46 -12.34 29.15
N ALA A 114 24.45 -13.22 30.14
CA ALA A 114 23.62 -13.06 31.35
C ALA A 114 23.89 -11.73 32.09
N TRP A 115 25.17 -11.35 32.23
CA TRP A 115 25.54 -10.09 32.88
C TRP A 115 24.95 -8.85 32.19
N LEU A 116 24.76 -8.91 30.87
CA LEU A 116 24.20 -7.81 30.08
C LEU A 116 22.68 -7.75 30.23
N ASN A 117 22.03 -8.90 30.27
CA ASN A 117 20.60 -9.00 30.55
C ASN A 117 20.27 -8.37 31.91
N ASP A 118 20.99 -8.76 32.95
CA ASP A 118 20.71 -8.30 34.32
C ASP A 118 20.96 -6.80 34.47
N ALA A 119 22.04 -6.28 33.88
CA ALA A 119 22.32 -4.85 33.85
C ALA A 119 21.24 -4.05 33.12
N ALA A 120 20.75 -4.56 31.98
CA ALA A 120 19.70 -3.91 31.21
C ALA A 120 18.33 -3.94 31.93
N MET A 121 17.99 -5.06 32.57
CA MET A 121 16.76 -5.17 33.37
C MET A 121 16.79 -4.25 34.59
N ALA A 122 17.92 -4.15 35.30
CA ALA A 122 18.07 -3.27 36.46
C ALA A 122 17.84 -1.78 36.11
N GLN A 123 18.13 -1.40 34.86
CA GLN A 123 17.91 -0.04 34.35
C GLN A 123 16.57 0.12 33.61
N GLY A 124 15.75 -0.93 33.53
CA GLY A 124 14.45 -0.89 32.84
C GLY A 124 14.57 -0.71 31.32
N ILE A 125 15.67 -1.16 30.71
CA ILE A 125 15.92 -0.99 29.27
C ILE A 125 14.99 -1.89 28.45
N ASN A 126 14.37 -1.32 27.43
CA ASN A 126 13.57 -2.07 26.46
C ASN A 126 14.46 -2.67 25.36
N PHE A 127 14.73 -3.98 25.45
CA PHE A 127 15.56 -4.70 24.48
C PHE A 127 15.07 -4.58 23.03
N SER A 128 13.76 -4.55 22.80
CA SER A 128 13.20 -4.41 21.44
C SER A 128 13.51 -3.04 20.86
N CYS A 129 13.39 -1.98 21.67
CA CYS A 129 13.70 -0.61 21.24
C CYS A 129 15.20 -0.45 20.95
N VAL A 130 16.08 -0.93 21.83
CA VAL A 130 17.53 -0.88 21.62
C VAL A 130 17.94 -1.64 20.37
N LEU A 131 17.38 -2.83 20.15
CA LEU A 131 17.66 -3.62 18.95
C LEU A 131 17.21 -2.88 17.68
N GLN A 132 16.01 -2.30 17.67
CA GLN A 132 15.51 -1.54 16.53
C GLN A 132 16.39 -0.32 16.23
N GLN A 133 16.79 0.42 17.27
CA GLN A 133 17.66 1.57 17.11
C GLN A 133 19.03 1.17 16.56
N ALA A 134 19.67 0.15 17.13
CA ALA A 134 20.96 -0.34 16.67
C ALA A 134 20.89 -0.85 15.22
N LEU A 135 19.81 -1.53 14.83
CA LEU A 135 19.61 -1.98 13.45
C LEU A 135 19.41 -0.81 12.48
N LYS A 136 18.62 0.19 12.85
CA LYS A 136 18.43 1.41 12.06
C LYS A 136 19.76 2.14 11.81
N GLU A 137 20.57 2.30 12.87
CA GLU A 137 21.90 2.91 12.78
C GLU A 137 22.82 2.12 11.84
N GLN A 138 22.85 0.78 11.94
CA GLN A 138 23.66 -0.09 11.09
C GLN A 138 23.20 -0.12 9.63
N LEU A 139 21.90 0.03 9.38
CA LEU A 139 21.30 0.03 8.03
C LEU A 139 21.24 1.44 7.42
N HIS A 140 21.71 2.47 8.13
CA HIS A 140 21.62 3.87 7.73
C HIS A 140 20.17 4.34 7.46
N MET A 141 19.23 3.83 8.24
CA MET A 141 17.81 4.17 8.18
C MET A 141 17.45 5.14 9.31
N ALA A 142 16.66 6.17 9.03
CA ALA A 142 16.19 7.14 10.01
C ALA A 142 15.06 6.60 10.93
#